data_AF-A0A811PAW6-F1
#
_entry.id   AF-A0A811PAW6-F1
#
_cell.length_a   1.000
_cell.length_b   1.000
_cell.length_c   1.000
_cell.angle_alpha   90.00
_cell.angle_beta   90.00
_cell.angle_gamma   90.00
#
_symmetry.space_group_name_H-M   'P 1'
#
loop_
_entity.id
_entity.type
_entity.pdbx_description
1 polymer ?
#
loop_
_entity_poly.entity_id
_entity_poly.type
_entity_poly.pdbx_seq_one_letter_code
_entity_poly.pdbx_strand_id
1 'polypeptide(L)'
;MAEGLRFPYLSLEMHPPLTLHRHPMCAEIIEEFQKCHLDHPVKKFFGECTDLKIKLDRCFRQEVQSFFLVTEYASNLFMHACATVLCARYGQLALIAYYKQFIGLQASITGLGDFCNPYRCPIILVHDAGINTITYKATTELRNKAGVPRSSMEAKAIPLLTPYTMGRFHLSHRVVHAPLTRSRCYNNLPGEHVALYYSQRASEGGLLISESTGVSETAQGYPSTPGIWTKDQVEAWKPVVEGVHQKGGVFFCQIWHVGRASTYGTATSQVLDIYGDLIINPMDKHQFLVRTSRSPLRFSMMGLWRNSQPQGGLEKMKSTKIVNDFRLAARNCIEAGFDGVEIHCAFGYLIEQFMKDSVNDRTDKYGGSMENRCCFALEVIQAAIDEVGADRVGVRLSPYSNYLDCWDSDPDALGLYMIHAMNKLGVLYCSMVEPEAVKVDGKVQIPYKLLHFRKAFSGTFIVGGGYNREEGNRAVSEGYTDLVAYGKWFLANPDLPKRFELNAPLNKYDRSTFYSPDPVVGYTDYPFISPSV
;
A
#
# COMPACT_ATOMS: atom_id res chain seq x y z
N MET A 1 29.20 54.91 24.50
CA MET A 1 29.81 54.30 25.69
C MET A 1 29.74 52.79 25.52
N ALA A 2 30.93 52.16 25.44
CA ALA A 2 31.27 50.74 25.73
C ALA A 2 30.38 49.59 25.20
N GLU A 3 30.87 48.46 24.70
CA GLU A 3 32.17 47.95 24.23
C GLU A 3 31.91 46.53 23.70
N GLY A 4 32.69 46.11 22.70
CA GLY A 4 33.05 44.75 22.27
C GLY A 4 32.19 43.52 22.60
N LEU A 5 31.69 42.88 21.54
CA LEU A 5 31.83 41.43 21.35
C LEU A 5 32.31 41.16 19.92
N ARG A 6 33.62 40.89 19.78
CA ARG A 6 34.24 40.33 18.58
C ARG A 6 33.87 38.84 18.50
N PHE A 7 33.26 38.41 17.40
CA PHE A 7 33.15 36.98 17.06
C PHE A 7 34.34 36.57 16.19
N PRO A 8 35.25 35.69 16.65
CA PRO A 8 36.48 35.34 15.93
C PRO A 8 36.30 34.15 14.96
N TYR A 9 35.16 34.07 14.25
CA TYR A 9 34.92 33.01 13.25
C TYR A 9 34.05 33.52 12.10
N LEU A 10 34.63 34.34 11.22
CA LEU A 10 34.05 34.76 9.94
C LEU A 10 35.05 34.53 8.79
N SER A 11 35.66 33.35 8.78
CA SER A 11 36.41 32.83 7.64
C SER A 11 36.25 31.30 7.58
N LEU A 12 35.02 30.85 7.35
CA LEU A 12 34.76 29.50 6.86
C LEU A 12 34.46 29.63 5.38
N GLU A 13 35.49 29.42 4.55
CA GLU A 13 35.34 29.19 3.12
C GLU A 13 34.36 28.03 2.93
N MET A 14 33.11 28.33 2.59
CA MET A 14 32.17 27.32 2.16
C MET A 14 32.49 26.93 0.72
N HIS A 15 33.22 25.81 0.62
CA HIS A 15 33.61 25.06 -0.57
C HIS A 15 34.78 25.66 -1.38
N PRO A 16 35.69 24.82 -1.92
CA PRO A 16 36.68 25.28 -2.89
C PRO A 16 35.95 25.89 -4.11
N PRO A 17 36.52 26.92 -4.75
CA PRO A 17 35.92 27.53 -5.94
C PRO A 17 35.68 26.45 -6.99
N LEU A 18 34.48 26.43 -7.57
CA LEU A 18 34.15 25.59 -8.71
C LEU A 18 35.19 25.87 -9.81
N THR A 19 36.13 24.96 -10.02
CA THR A 19 37.14 25.09 -11.07
C THR A 19 36.45 25.14 -12.43
N LEU A 20 36.81 26.13 -13.27
CA LEU A 20 36.21 26.42 -14.57
C LEU A 20 35.90 25.15 -15.38
N HIS A 21 34.61 24.91 -15.61
CA HIS A 21 34.14 23.89 -16.53
C HIS A 21 34.67 24.19 -17.94
N ARG A 22 35.11 23.17 -18.69
CA ARG A 22 35.70 23.33 -20.03
C ARG A 22 34.71 23.84 -21.10
N HIS A 23 33.43 24.02 -20.75
CA HIS A 23 32.41 24.54 -21.65
C HIS A 23 32.24 26.06 -21.42
N PRO A 24 32.60 26.93 -22.40
CA PRO A 24 32.68 28.38 -22.21
C PRO A 24 31.40 29.01 -21.65
N MET A 25 30.23 28.54 -22.14
CA MET A 25 28.94 29.05 -21.69
C MET A 25 28.58 28.68 -20.25
N CYS A 26 29.04 27.52 -19.75
CA CYS A 26 28.73 27.14 -18.37
C CYS A 26 29.66 27.86 -17.38
N ALA A 27 30.87 28.25 -17.79
CA ALA A 27 31.77 29.07 -16.97
C ALA A 27 31.20 30.46 -16.69
N GLU A 28 30.65 31.13 -17.72
CA GLU A 28 30.01 32.45 -17.55
C GLU A 28 28.79 32.40 -16.61
N ILE A 29 27.95 31.37 -16.74
CA ILE A 29 26.77 31.19 -15.87
C ILE A 29 27.20 30.90 -14.42
N ILE A 30 28.30 30.18 -14.21
CA ILE A 30 28.84 29.90 -12.86
C ILE A 30 29.37 31.19 -12.23
N GLU A 31 30.08 32.03 -12.97
CA GLU A 31 30.55 33.33 -12.48
C GLU A 31 29.39 34.27 -12.11
N GLU A 32 28.35 34.35 -12.97
CA GLU A 32 27.13 35.11 -12.65
C GLU A 32 26.41 34.57 -11.41
N PHE A 33 26.36 33.25 -11.26
CA PHE A 33 25.74 32.61 -10.10
C PHE A 33 26.51 32.89 -8.81
N GLN A 34 27.85 32.82 -8.85
CA GLN A 34 28.71 33.16 -7.71
C GLN A 34 28.56 34.63 -7.32
N LYS A 35 28.48 35.53 -8.31
CA LYS A 35 28.23 36.96 -8.08
C LYS A 35 26.85 37.21 -7.45
N CYS A 36 25.78 36.57 -7.94
CA CYS A 36 24.44 36.64 -7.33
C CYS A 36 24.47 36.26 -5.84
N HIS A 37 25.24 35.23 -5.48
CA HIS A 37 25.33 34.74 -4.11
C HIS A 37 26.15 35.64 -3.18
N LEU A 38 27.10 36.41 -3.72
CA LEU A 38 27.86 37.41 -2.98
C LEU A 38 27.03 38.69 -2.78
N ASP A 39 26.35 39.16 -3.83
CA ASP A 39 25.57 40.40 -3.80
C ASP A 39 24.23 40.26 -3.03
N HIS A 40 23.69 39.04 -2.94
CA HIS A 40 22.40 38.75 -2.28
C HIS A 40 22.50 37.67 -1.19
N PRO A 41 23.23 37.92 -0.08
CA PRO A 41 23.56 36.89 0.91
C PRO A 41 22.34 36.33 1.66
N VAL A 42 21.26 37.10 1.79
CA VAL A 42 20.02 36.68 2.49
C VAL A 42 18.90 36.34 1.51
N LYS A 43 18.77 37.10 0.41
CA LYS A 43 17.67 36.92 -0.55
C LYS A 43 17.80 35.69 -1.45
N LYS A 44 18.99 35.07 -1.54
CA LYS A 44 19.19 33.76 -2.17
C LYS A 44 18.32 32.63 -1.60
N PHE A 45 17.89 32.76 -0.33
CA PHE A 45 16.97 31.81 0.32
C PHE A 45 15.50 32.00 -0.09
N PHE A 46 15.17 33.11 -0.76
CA PHE A 46 13.84 33.45 -1.25
C PHE A 46 13.72 33.36 -2.78
N GLY A 47 14.69 32.72 -3.44
CA GLY A 47 14.58 32.35 -4.85
C GLY A 47 15.08 33.38 -5.86
N GLU A 48 15.79 34.43 -5.44
CA GLU A 48 16.28 35.48 -6.35
C GLU A 48 17.28 34.97 -7.40
N CYS A 49 18.02 33.88 -7.12
CA CYS A 49 18.94 33.25 -8.08
C CYS A 49 18.31 32.01 -8.79
N THR A 50 16.98 31.84 -8.77
CA THR A 50 16.30 30.65 -9.33
C THR A 50 16.50 30.53 -10.84
N ASP A 51 16.41 31.65 -11.57
CA ASP A 51 16.58 31.63 -13.03
C ASP A 51 18.00 31.25 -13.45
N LEU A 52 19.02 31.67 -12.68
CA LEU A 52 20.41 31.27 -12.89
C LEU A 52 20.62 29.77 -12.61
N LYS A 53 19.96 29.21 -11.58
CA LYS A 53 19.97 27.76 -11.33
C LYS A 53 19.35 26.96 -12.47
N ILE A 54 18.24 27.44 -13.02
CA ILE A 54 17.55 26.80 -14.15
C ILE A 54 18.42 26.85 -15.41
N LYS A 55 19.09 27.99 -15.68
CA LYS A 55 20.04 28.11 -16.80
C LYS A 55 21.22 27.16 -16.64
N LEU A 56 21.76 27.05 -15.44
CA LEU A 56 22.89 26.15 -15.15
C LEU A 56 22.49 24.67 -15.30
N ASP A 57 21.32 24.27 -14.79
CA ASP A 57 20.77 22.90 -14.97
C ASP A 57 20.55 22.56 -16.46
N ARG A 58 20.06 23.53 -17.25
CA ARG A 58 19.89 23.35 -18.70
C ARG A 58 21.24 23.19 -19.42
N CYS A 59 22.26 23.95 -19.03
CA CYS A 59 23.63 23.82 -19.57
C CYS A 59 24.16 22.40 -19.35
N PHE A 60 24.05 21.89 -18.11
CA PHE A 60 24.50 20.53 -17.78
C PHE A 60 23.73 19.42 -18.52
N ARG A 61 22.41 19.58 -18.71
CA ARG A 61 21.63 18.58 -19.46
C ARG A 61 21.99 18.51 -20.94
N GLN A 62 22.33 19.64 -21.56
CA GLN A 62 22.78 19.66 -22.95
C GLN A 62 24.14 18.97 -23.13
N GLU A 63 25.04 19.10 -22.15
CA GLU A 63 26.33 18.40 -22.14
C GLU A 63 26.14 16.87 -22.03
N VAL A 64 25.19 16.41 -21.21
CA VAL A 64 24.84 14.99 -21.12
C VAL A 64 24.24 14.48 -22.44
N GLN A 65 23.33 15.22 -23.07
CA GLN A 65 22.70 14.80 -24.34
C GLN A 65 23.68 14.76 -25.53
N SER A 66 24.66 15.65 -25.56
CA SER A 66 25.68 15.65 -26.62
C SER A 66 26.72 14.52 -26.46
N PHE A 67 26.90 14.00 -25.24
CA PHE A 67 27.74 12.83 -24.99
C PHE A 67 27.09 11.49 -25.43
N PHE A 68 25.75 11.43 -25.48
CA PHE A 68 25.00 10.21 -25.85
C PHE A 68 24.81 10.01 -27.36
N LEU A 69 25.13 11.01 -28.20
CA LEU A 69 25.02 10.91 -29.66
C LEU A 69 26.27 10.31 -30.36
N VAL A 70 27.32 9.95 -29.62
CA VAL A 70 28.62 9.52 -30.19
C VAL A 70 28.93 8.03 -29.96
N THR A 71 28.09 7.26 -29.26
CA THR A 71 28.38 5.83 -28.99
C THR A 71 27.16 4.92 -29.12
N GLU A 72 26.69 4.72 -30.35
CA GLU A 72 26.10 3.42 -30.73
C GLU A 72 27.25 2.45 -31.06
N TYR A 73 27.12 1.20 -30.61
CA TYR A 73 28.12 0.09 -30.61
C TYR A 73 29.03 -0.02 -29.37
N ALA A 74 28.50 -0.56 -28.27
CA ALA A 74 29.06 -1.72 -27.56
C ALA A 74 28.24 -2.04 -26.29
N SER A 75 27.95 -3.32 -26.12
CA SER A 75 27.05 -3.89 -25.11
C SER A 75 27.67 -4.07 -23.72
N ASN A 76 26.85 -3.79 -22.69
CA ASN A 76 26.72 -4.43 -21.38
C ASN A 76 27.91 -4.73 -20.45
N LEU A 77 29.12 -4.19 -20.64
CA LEU A 77 30.18 -4.29 -19.63
C LEU A 77 30.79 -2.96 -19.15
N PHE A 78 30.21 -1.81 -19.51
CA PHE A 78 30.81 -0.50 -19.20
C PHE A 78 30.18 0.24 -18.01
N MET A 79 28.97 -0.15 -17.57
CA MET A 79 28.23 0.57 -16.52
C MET A 79 28.78 0.37 -15.09
N HIS A 80 29.52 -0.71 -14.81
CA HIS A 80 30.09 -0.95 -13.48
C HIS A 80 31.50 -0.35 -13.29
N ALA A 81 32.22 -0.04 -14.38
CA ALA A 81 33.54 0.57 -14.30
C ALA A 81 33.46 2.10 -14.08
N CYS A 82 32.48 2.78 -14.68
CA CYS A 82 32.36 4.24 -14.59
C CYS A 82 31.88 4.74 -13.21
N ALA A 83 31.02 4.00 -12.51
CA ALA A 83 30.51 4.41 -11.19
C ALA A 83 31.61 4.42 -10.11
N THR A 84 32.58 3.50 -10.22
CA THR A 84 33.70 3.38 -9.27
C THR A 84 34.75 4.47 -9.49
N VAL A 85 34.97 4.90 -10.73
CA VAL A 85 35.91 5.98 -11.07
C VAL A 85 35.36 7.37 -10.74
N LEU A 86 34.04 7.57 -10.80
CA LEU A 86 33.38 8.83 -10.43
C LEU A 86 33.28 9.04 -8.91
N CYS A 87 33.03 7.98 -8.12
CA CYS A 87 33.04 8.09 -6.66
C CYS A 87 34.44 8.32 -6.07
N ALA A 88 35.50 7.83 -6.71
CA ALA A 88 36.88 8.05 -6.29
C ALA A 88 37.41 9.46 -6.64
N ARG A 89 36.77 10.20 -7.57
CA ARG A 89 37.21 11.54 -8.02
C ARG A 89 36.49 12.73 -7.37
N TYR A 90 35.35 12.52 -6.70
CA TYR A 90 34.52 13.62 -6.13
C TYR A 90 34.19 13.47 -4.64
N GLY A 91 35.13 12.93 -3.86
CA GLY A 91 35.34 13.19 -2.42
C GLY A 91 34.11 13.43 -1.53
N GLN A 92 33.40 12.37 -1.14
CA GLN A 92 32.52 12.38 0.04
C GLN A 92 33.20 11.69 1.25
N LEU A 93 34.33 12.25 1.71
CA LEU A 93 34.98 11.86 2.97
C LEU A 93 34.82 12.89 4.10
N ALA A 94 33.94 13.88 3.94
CA ALA A 94 33.74 14.95 4.93
C ALA A 94 32.65 14.66 5.99
N LEU A 95 31.80 13.64 5.81
CA LEU A 95 30.67 13.41 6.74
C LEU A 95 30.97 12.48 7.93
N ILE A 96 32.10 11.75 7.91
CA ILE A 96 32.50 10.84 9.00
C ILE A 96 33.39 11.55 10.04
N ALA A 97 33.95 12.71 9.71
CA ALA A 97 34.72 13.54 10.65
C ALA A 97 33.83 14.48 11.50
N TYR A 98 32.63 14.82 11.02
CA TYR A 98 31.71 15.73 11.73
C TYR A 98 30.97 15.06 12.92
N TYR A 99 30.80 13.74 12.89
CA TYR A 99 30.13 12.99 13.98
C TYR A 99 31.06 12.55 15.12
N LYS A 100 32.38 12.73 14.98
CA LYS A 100 33.36 12.33 16.01
C LYS A 100 33.72 13.42 17.02
N GLN A 101 33.11 14.60 16.94
CA GLN A 101 33.46 15.74 17.81
C GLN A 101 32.36 16.18 18.78
N PHE A 102 31.26 15.42 18.93
CA PHE A 102 30.10 15.82 19.75
C PHE A 102 29.73 14.91 20.93
N ILE A 103 30.54 13.92 21.29
CA ILE A 103 30.36 13.18 22.56
C ILE A 103 31.72 13.06 23.25
N GLY A 104 31.95 13.95 24.22
CA GLY A 104 33.09 13.85 25.13
C GLY A 104 32.82 12.83 26.21
N LEU A 105 33.67 11.80 26.30
CA LEU A 105 33.96 11.08 27.54
C LEU A 105 35.27 10.30 27.39
N GLN A 106 36.26 10.70 28.18
CA GLN A 106 37.45 9.94 28.49
C GLN A 106 37.05 8.73 29.36
N ALA A 107 37.45 7.53 28.97
CA ALA A 107 37.81 6.47 29.91
C ALA A 107 38.63 5.39 29.18
N SER A 108 39.86 5.21 29.65
CA SER A 108 40.69 4.02 29.44
C SER A 108 40.01 2.79 30.05
N ILE A 109 40.09 1.63 29.40
CA ILE A 109 40.38 0.33 30.03
C ILE A 109 40.76 -0.68 28.93
N THR A 110 41.82 -1.40 29.26
CA THR A 110 42.56 -2.45 28.57
C THR A 110 41.83 -3.80 28.55
N GLY A 111 42.01 -4.55 27.46
CA GLY A 111 42.19 -6.02 27.49
C GLY A 111 41.04 -6.92 27.02
N LEU A 112 41.35 -7.72 25.97
CA LEU A 112 40.80 -9.05 25.60
C LEU A 112 39.29 -9.13 25.29
N GLY A 113 38.79 -9.75 24.23
CA GLY A 113 39.31 -10.62 23.19
C GLY A 113 38.14 -11.00 22.27
N ASP A 114 38.47 -11.50 21.07
CA ASP A 114 37.59 -12.20 20.13
C ASP A 114 36.25 -11.55 19.74
N PHE A 115 36.23 -10.89 18.57
CA PHE A 115 35.20 -11.04 17.52
C PHE A 115 35.56 -10.11 16.35
N CYS A 116 36.19 -10.63 15.29
CA CYS A 116 35.79 -10.31 13.91
C CYS A 116 36.60 -11.13 12.89
N ASN A 117 35.86 -12.05 12.28
CA ASN A 117 36.22 -12.91 11.17
C ASN A 117 36.48 -12.09 9.87
N PRO A 118 37.62 -12.25 9.18
CA PRO A 118 38.07 -11.37 8.08
C PRO A 118 37.47 -11.67 6.69
N TYR A 119 36.19 -12.03 6.60
CA TYR A 119 35.50 -12.19 5.31
C TYR A 119 34.37 -11.17 5.14
N ARG A 120 34.71 -9.94 4.77
CA ARG A 120 33.88 -9.00 3.96
C ARG A 120 34.51 -7.61 3.89
N CYS A 121 35.33 -7.36 2.88
CA CYS A 121 35.28 -6.16 2.03
C CYS A 121 36.39 -6.22 0.98
N PRO A 122 36.08 -6.30 -0.34
CA PRO A 122 37.11 -6.09 -1.36
C PRO A 122 37.24 -4.58 -1.62
N ILE A 123 38.29 -3.96 -1.09
CA ILE A 123 38.83 -2.72 -1.64
C ILE A 123 39.97 -3.12 -2.56
N ILE A 124 39.76 -2.98 -3.86
CA ILE A 124 40.81 -3.13 -4.87
C ILE A 124 41.65 -1.85 -4.83
N LEU A 125 42.88 -1.96 -4.35
CA LEU A 125 43.95 -1.00 -4.59
C LEU A 125 44.45 -1.23 -6.03
N VAL A 126 44.34 -0.22 -6.89
CA VAL A 126 45.04 -0.22 -8.19
C VAL A 126 46.20 0.77 -8.05
N HIS A 127 47.42 0.24 -8.09
CA HIS A 127 48.63 1.01 -8.38
C HIS A 127 49.07 0.67 -9.81
N ASP A 128 49.42 1.71 -10.54
CA ASP A 128 49.84 1.72 -11.93
C ASP A 128 51.22 1.04 -12.10
N ALA A 129 51.28 -0.09 -12.82
CA ALA A 129 52.46 -0.53 -13.58
C ALA A 129 52.18 -1.86 -14.32
N GLY A 130 52.26 -1.82 -15.65
CA GLY A 130 52.78 -2.94 -16.46
C GLY A 130 51.83 -4.10 -16.78
N ILE A 131 51.31 -4.10 -18.00
CA ILE A 131 50.74 -5.27 -18.67
C ILE A 131 51.80 -6.38 -18.74
N ASN A 132 51.50 -7.55 -18.17
CA ASN A 132 52.06 -8.81 -18.63
C ASN A 132 51.10 -9.98 -18.38
N THR A 133 50.81 -10.67 -19.47
CA THR A 133 49.93 -11.83 -19.65
C THR A 133 50.44 -13.03 -18.86
N ILE A 134 49.70 -13.50 -17.84
CA ILE A 134 49.89 -14.83 -17.26
C ILE A 134 48.52 -15.52 -17.08
N THR A 135 48.20 -16.31 -18.10
CA THR A 135 47.45 -17.56 -18.14
C THR A 135 46.65 -17.99 -16.90
N TYR A 136 45.31 -18.01 -17.05
CA TYR A 136 44.36 -18.73 -16.21
C TYR A 136 44.62 -20.24 -16.24
N LYS A 137 45.40 -20.76 -15.29
CA LYS A 137 45.51 -22.20 -15.03
C LYS A 137 45.98 -22.48 -13.59
N ALA A 138 45.35 -21.87 -12.59
CA ALA A 138 45.65 -22.16 -11.18
C ALA A 138 44.54 -21.75 -10.21
N THR A 139 43.27 -22.06 -10.49
CA THR A 139 42.19 -21.91 -9.48
C THR A 139 41.21 -23.08 -9.41
N THR A 140 41.39 -24.11 -10.25
CA THR A 140 40.50 -25.29 -10.26
C THR A 140 41.03 -26.47 -9.44
N GLU A 141 42.34 -26.51 -9.10
CA GLU A 141 42.93 -27.69 -8.44
C GLU A 141 43.12 -27.59 -6.92
N LEU A 142 43.01 -26.39 -6.31
CA LEU A 142 43.12 -26.24 -4.85
C LEU A 142 41.76 -26.31 -4.12
N ARG A 143 40.64 -26.35 -4.85
CA ARG A 143 39.28 -26.44 -4.25
C ARG A 143 38.82 -27.87 -3.96
N ASN A 144 39.53 -28.89 -4.47
CA ASN A 144 39.12 -30.30 -4.37
C ASN A 144 39.85 -31.10 -3.28
N LYS A 145 40.60 -30.47 -2.36
CA LYS A 145 41.39 -31.18 -1.33
C LYS A 145 41.08 -30.86 0.14
N ALA A 146 39.96 -30.20 0.42
CA ALA A 146 39.43 -30.14 1.77
C ALA A 146 38.00 -30.69 1.73
N GLY A 147 37.81 -31.91 2.26
CA GLY A 147 36.52 -32.58 2.41
C GLY A 147 35.62 -31.86 3.42
N VAL A 148 35.22 -30.63 3.11
CA VAL A 148 34.13 -29.95 3.79
C VAL A 148 32.85 -30.50 3.17
N PRO A 149 31.99 -31.20 3.95
CA PRO A 149 30.72 -31.66 3.42
C PRO A 149 29.95 -30.46 2.89
N ARG A 150 29.42 -30.56 1.66
CA ARG A 150 28.38 -29.67 1.16
C ARG A 150 27.22 -29.79 2.15
N SER A 151 27.15 -28.92 3.15
CA SER A 151 25.86 -28.60 3.75
C SER A 151 25.04 -28.09 2.58
N SER A 152 23.99 -28.82 2.20
CA SER A 152 22.93 -28.28 1.37
C SER A 152 22.56 -26.94 2.01
N MET A 153 22.90 -25.83 1.35
CA MET A 153 22.19 -24.59 1.59
C MET A 153 20.76 -24.92 1.19
N GLU A 154 19.93 -25.34 2.14
CA GLU A 154 18.49 -25.32 1.96
C GLU A 154 18.17 -23.94 1.40
N ALA A 155 17.60 -23.89 0.20
CA ALA A 155 17.18 -22.64 -0.39
C ALA A 155 16.27 -21.98 0.66
N LYS A 156 16.70 -20.83 1.20
CA LYS A 156 15.99 -20.15 2.27
C LYS A 156 14.54 -19.96 1.82
N ALA A 157 13.60 -20.58 2.53
CA ALA A 157 12.18 -20.55 2.16
C ALA A 157 11.73 -19.09 1.98
N ILE A 158 11.05 -18.79 0.86
CA ILE A 158 10.51 -17.46 0.59
C ILE A 158 9.34 -17.26 1.57
N PRO A 159 9.41 -16.33 2.55
CA PRO A 159 8.43 -16.23 3.62
C PRO A 159 6.98 -16.13 3.12
N LEU A 160 6.73 -15.34 2.07
CA LEU A 160 5.40 -15.21 1.44
C LEU A 160 4.85 -16.52 0.85
N LEU A 161 5.70 -17.49 0.55
CA LEU A 161 5.35 -18.76 -0.08
C LEU A 161 5.45 -19.93 0.89
N THR A 162 5.57 -19.64 2.19
CA THR A 162 5.42 -20.66 3.23
C THR A 162 3.94 -20.89 3.52
N PRO A 163 3.54 -22.13 3.86
CA PRO A 163 2.16 -22.42 4.23
C PRO A 163 1.76 -21.72 5.53
N TYR A 164 0.45 -21.56 5.73
CA TYR A 164 -0.13 -20.99 6.93
C TYR A 164 -1.52 -21.56 7.21
N THR A 165 -1.81 -21.86 8.47
CA THR A 165 -3.13 -22.33 8.89
C THR A 165 -3.93 -21.18 9.49
N MET A 166 -5.00 -20.77 8.80
CA MET A 166 -5.96 -19.78 9.28
C MET A 166 -7.21 -20.49 9.77
N GLY A 167 -7.32 -20.74 11.08
CA GLY A 167 -8.42 -21.54 11.64
C GLY A 167 -8.44 -22.94 11.02
N ARG A 168 -9.51 -23.27 10.30
CA ARG A 168 -9.64 -24.54 9.56
C ARG A 168 -9.05 -24.54 8.15
N PHE A 169 -8.65 -23.38 7.64
CA PHE A 169 -8.18 -23.20 6.27
C PHE A 169 -6.66 -23.39 6.20
N HIS A 170 -6.22 -24.35 5.39
CA HIS A 170 -4.81 -24.64 5.15
C HIS A 170 -4.35 -23.91 3.89
N LEU A 171 -3.67 -22.78 4.08
CA LEU A 171 -3.16 -21.97 2.98
C LEU A 171 -1.77 -22.46 2.58
N SER A 172 -1.53 -22.56 1.27
CA SER A 172 -0.23 -22.98 0.71
C SER A 172 0.78 -21.83 0.70
N HIS A 173 0.30 -20.59 0.71
CA HIS A 173 1.10 -19.38 0.70
C HIS A 173 0.39 -18.22 1.42
N ARG A 174 1.14 -17.16 1.70
CA ARG A 174 0.71 -15.98 2.47
C ARG A 174 0.36 -14.76 1.60
N VAL A 175 0.29 -14.95 0.29
CA VAL A 175 -0.14 -13.94 -0.70
C VAL A 175 -1.65 -13.97 -0.83
N VAL A 176 -2.33 -12.90 -0.40
CA VAL A 176 -3.80 -12.78 -0.40
C VAL A 176 -4.25 -11.86 -1.53
N HIS A 177 -5.30 -12.27 -2.27
CA HIS A 177 -5.98 -11.36 -3.20
C HIS A 177 -6.87 -10.41 -2.38
N ALA A 178 -6.52 -9.12 -2.41
CA ALA A 178 -7.25 -8.09 -1.67
C ALA A 178 -8.63 -7.84 -2.31
N PRO A 179 -9.63 -7.38 -1.55
CA PRO A 179 -10.93 -7.07 -2.12
C PRO A 179 -10.86 -5.76 -2.91
N LEU A 180 -11.28 -5.84 -4.17
CA LEU A 180 -11.04 -4.83 -5.21
C LEU A 180 -12.31 -4.61 -6.02
N THR A 181 -13.09 -3.57 -5.74
CA THR A 181 -14.25 -3.16 -6.57
C THR A 181 -13.84 -2.97 -8.03
N ARG A 182 -14.53 -3.65 -8.96
CA ARG A 182 -14.24 -3.58 -10.40
C ARG A 182 -15.37 -3.04 -11.25
N SER A 183 -16.56 -2.84 -10.68
CA SER A 183 -17.73 -2.24 -11.34
C SER A 183 -18.15 -2.96 -12.63
N ARG A 184 -18.15 -4.30 -12.61
CA ARG A 184 -18.47 -5.17 -13.76
C ARG A 184 -19.63 -6.14 -13.51
N CYS A 185 -20.38 -5.98 -12.43
CA CYS A 185 -21.56 -6.79 -12.11
C CYS A 185 -22.83 -6.04 -12.53
N TYR A 186 -23.24 -6.18 -13.78
CA TYR A 186 -24.44 -5.52 -14.31
C TYR A 186 -25.68 -5.97 -13.52
N ASN A 187 -26.57 -5.03 -13.19
CA ASN A 187 -27.73 -5.28 -12.33
C ASN A 187 -27.37 -5.92 -10.97
N ASN A 188 -26.18 -5.64 -10.47
CA ASN A 188 -25.62 -6.23 -9.25
C ASN A 188 -25.42 -7.76 -9.32
N LEU A 189 -25.42 -8.35 -10.51
CA LEU A 189 -25.22 -9.78 -10.73
C LEU A 189 -23.80 -10.04 -11.27
N PRO A 190 -22.99 -10.89 -10.62
CA PRO A 190 -21.74 -11.36 -11.22
C PRO A 190 -22.05 -12.23 -12.45
N GLY A 191 -21.30 -12.02 -13.54
CA GLY A 191 -21.43 -12.78 -14.78
C GLY A 191 -20.26 -13.73 -15.03
N GLU A 192 -20.24 -14.38 -16.19
CA GLU A 192 -19.18 -15.33 -16.59
C GLU A 192 -17.77 -14.72 -16.55
N HIS A 193 -17.64 -13.45 -16.93
CA HIS A 193 -16.36 -12.73 -16.86
C HIS A 193 -15.85 -12.57 -15.43
N VAL A 194 -16.76 -12.46 -14.44
CA VAL A 194 -16.41 -12.39 -13.02
C VAL A 194 -15.92 -13.76 -12.53
N ALA A 195 -16.59 -14.84 -12.95
CA ALA A 195 -16.14 -16.20 -12.66
C ALA A 195 -14.73 -16.47 -13.24
N LEU A 196 -14.50 -16.08 -14.49
CA LEU A 196 -13.18 -16.18 -15.11
C LEU A 196 -12.13 -15.34 -14.36
N TYR A 197 -12.46 -14.11 -13.97
CA TYR A 197 -11.54 -13.22 -13.25
C TYR A 197 -11.03 -13.81 -11.93
N TYR A 198 -11.93 -14.35 -11.10
CA TYR A 198 -11.54 -14.95 -9.83
C TYR A 198 -10.86 -16.32 -10.03
N SER A 199 -11.34 -17.14 -10.97
CA SER A 199 -10.70 -18.43 -11.27
C SER A 199 -9.27 -18.27 -11.78
N GLN A 200 -8.99 -17.25 -12.60
CA GLN A 200 -7.63 -16.92 -13.04
C GLN A 200 -6.67 -16.60 -11.89
N ARG A 201 -7.20 -16.07 -10.78
CA ARG A 201 -6.45 -15.59 -9.62
C ARG A 201 -6.40 -16.59 -8.47
N ALA A 202 -7.13 -17.69 -8.62
CA ALA A 202 -7.15 -18.78 -7.67
C ALA A 202 -5.96 -19.73 -7.90
N SER A 203 -5.39 -20.16 -6.79
CA SER A 203 -4.32 -21.15 -6.71
C SER A 203 -4.65 -22.12 -5.57
N GLU A 204 -4.08 -23.31 -5.62
CA GLU A 204 -4.25 -24.31 -4.57
C GLU A 204 -3.80 -23.72 -3.23
N GLY A 205 -4.68 -23.68 -2.23
CA GLY A 205 -4.42 -23.09 -0.92
C GLY A 205 -4.23 -21.56 -0.92
N GLY A 206 -4.64 -20.85 -1.98
CA GLY A 206 -4.63 -19.38 -2.02
C GLY A 206 -5.87 -18.77 -1.37
N LEU A 207 -5.73 -17.66 -0.65
CA LEU A 207 -6.87 -16.91 -0.09
C LEU A 207 -7.25 -15.73 -1.00
N LEU A 208 -8.52 -15.69 -1.38
CA LEU A 208 -9.13 -14.60 -2.13
C LEU A 208 -10.22 -13.93 -1.30
N ILE A 209 -10.33 -12.61 -1.44
CA ILE A 209 -11.42 -11.83 -0.85
C ILE A 209 -12.13 -11.10 -1.99
N SER A 210 -13.43 -11.32 -2.14
CA SER A 210 -14.21 -10.76 -3.24
C SER A 210 -14.20 -9.24 -3.20
N GLU A 211 -14.52 -8.62 -4.33
CA GLU A 211 -14.90 -7.22 -4.34
C GLU A 211 -16.04 -6.90 -3.38
N SER A 212 -16.10 -5.65 -2.92
CA SER A 212 -17.11 -5.19 -1.96
C SER A 212 -18.51 -5.42 -2.53
N THR A 213 -19.30 -6.22 -1.81
CA THR A 213 -20.59 -6.74 -2.26
C THR A 213 -21.70 -6.19 -1.36
N GLY A 214 -22.68 -5.52 -1.96
CA GLY A 214 -23.75 -4.85 -1.22
C GLY A 214 -24.63 -5.83 -0.45
N VAL A 215 -24.93 -5.50 0.81
CA VAL A 215 -25.82 -6.30 1.69
C VAL A 215 -27.32 -6.05 1.49
N SER A 216 -27.67 -4.98 0.77
CA SER A 216 -29.04 -4.59 0.47
C SER A 216 -29.07 -3.60 -0.69
N GLU A 217 -30.26 -3.27 -1.18
CA GLU A 217 -30.42 -2.21 -2.17
C GLU A 217 -29.93 -0.84 -1.65
N THR A 218 -30.17 -0.52 -0.38
CA THR A 218 -29.71 0.75 0.22
C THR A 218 -28.22 0.78 0.52
N ALA A 219 -27.54 -0.37 0.42
CA ALA A 219 -26.10 -0.50 0.61
C ALA A 219 -25.30 0.02 -0.60
N GLN A 220 -25.95 0.28 -1.73
CA GLN A 220 -25.31 0.62 -3.00
C GLN A 220 -24.94 2.10 -3.12
N GLY A 221 -23.76 2.36 -3.69
CA GLY A 221 -23.28 3.72 -3.98
C GLY A 221 -22.49 3.86 -5.28
N TYR A 222 -22.16 2.75 -5.94
CA TYR A 222 -21.36 2.73 -7.15
C TYR A 222 -22.03 1.82 -8.18
N PRO A 223 -22.04 2.23 -9.47
CA PRO A 223 -22.67 1.45 -10.52
C PRO A 223 -21.97 0.11 -10.72
N SER A 224 -22.76 -0.89 -11.13
CA SER A 224 -22.28 -2.21 -11.54
C SER A 224 -21.42 -2.93 -10.50
N THR A 225 -21.67 -2.68 -9.21
CA THR A 225 -21.06 -3.45 -8.11
C THR A 225 -21.97 -4.60 -7.71
N PRO A 226 -21.45 -5.75 -7.27
CA PRO A 226 -22.29 -6.90 -6.99
C PRO A 226 -23.15 -6.73 -5.73
N GLY A 227 -24.19 -7.55 -5.64
CA GLY A 227 -25.03 -7.70 -4.46
C GLY A 227 -25.07 -9.14 -3.93
N ILE A 228 -25.62 -9.32 -2.73
CA ILE A 228 -25.88 -10.64 -2.13
C ILE A 228 -27.17 -10.66 -1.26
N TRP A 229 -28.17 -9.84 -1.59
CA TRP A 229 -29.44 -9.76 -0.85
C TRP A 229 -30.62 -10.46 -1.54
N THR A 230 -30.52 -10.75 -2.84
CA THR A 230 -31.55 -11.49 -3.58
C THR A 230 -31.11 -12.92 -3.87
N LYS A 231 -32.09 -13.80 -4.12
CA LYS A 231 -31.81 -15.18 -4.54
C LYS A 231 -31.04 -15.23 -5.87
N ASP A 232 -31.41 -14.38 -6.83
CA ASP A 232 -30.73 -14.33 -8.14
C ASP A 232 -29.25 -13.96 -8.00
N GLN A 233 -28.92 -13.05 -7.07
CA GLN A 233 -27.53 -12.72 -6.74
C GLN A 233 -26.80 -13.90 -6.12
N VAL A 234 -27.42 -14.62 -5.18
CA VAL A 234 -26.85 -15.84 -4.60
C VAL A 234 -26.56 -16.88 -5.67
N GLU A 235 -27.52 -17.17 -6.56
CA GLU A 235 -27.31 -18.12 -7.66
C GLU A 235 -26.21 -17.66 -8.63
N ALA A 236 -26.14 -16.36 -8.93
CA ALA A 236 -25.11 -15.81 -9.81
C ALA A 236 -23.69 -15.91 -9.22
N TRP A 237 -23.55 -15.88 -7.89
CA TRP A 237 -22.25 -16.05 -7.24
C TRP A 237 -21.76 -17.50 -7.24
N LYS A 238 -22.64 -18.51 -7.30
CA LYS A 238 -22.24 -19.93 -7.23
C LYS A 238 -21.19 -20.33 -8.28
N PRO A 239 -21.34 -20.02 -9.58
CA PRO A 239 -20.32 -20.34 -10.58
C PRO A 239 -18.97 -19.65 -10.31
N VAL A 240 -19.00 -18.44 -9.73
CA VAL A 240 -17.77 -17.70 -9.39
C VAL A 240 -17.03 -18.41 -8.26
N VAL A 241 -17.74 -18.79 -7.20
CA VAL A 241 -17.18 -19.53 -6.07
C VAL A 241 -16.66 -20.89 -6.50
N GLU A 242 -17.46 -21.62 -7.29
CA GLU A 242 -17.07 -22.91 -7.85
C GLU A 242 -15.77 -22.79 -8.67
N GLY A 243 -15.63 -21.76 -9.50
CA GLY A 243 -14.42 -21.52 -10.28
C GLY A 243 -13.16 -21.27 -9.44
N VAL A 244 -13.31 -20.77 -8.22
CA VAL A 244 -12.20 -20.63 -7.24
C VAL A 244 -11.92 -21.97 -6.55
N HIS A 245 -12.97 -22.69 -6.12
CA HIS A 245 -12.85 -23.99 -5.47
C HIS A 245 -12.27 -25.08 -6.38
N GLN A 246 -12.59 -25.06 -7.68
CA GLN A 246 -11.98 -25.95 -8.68
C GLN A 246 -10.46 -25.76 -8.80
N LYS A 247 -9.92 -24.61 -8.39
CA LYS A 247 -8.48 -24.34 -8.30
C LYS A 247 -7.89 -24.61 -6.92
N GLY A 248 -8.69 -25.10 -5.97
CA GLY A 248 -8.30 -25.33 -4.57
C GLY A 248 -8.14 -24.05 -3.76
N GLY A 249 -8.67 -22.92 -4.22
CA GLY A 249 -8.62 -21.65 -3.49
C GLY A 249 -9.65 -21.57 -2.37
N VAL A 250 -9.37 -20.73 -1.37
CA VAL A 250 -10.29 -20.33 -0.30
C VAL A 250 -10.85 -18.95 -0.64
N PHE A 251 -12.16 -18.77 -0.56
CA PHE A 251 -12.81 -17.55 -1.02
C PHE A 251 -13.76 -16.95 0.02
N PHE A 252 -13.47 -15.71 0.42
CA PHE A 252 -14.31 -14.94 1.34
C PHE A 252 -15.04 -13.83 0.60
N CYS A 253 -16.32 -13.61 0.91
CA CYS A 253 -17.09 -12.50 0.35
C CYS A 253 -16.94 -11.26 1.23
N GLN A 254 -16.51 -10.12 0.67
CA GLN A 254 -16.49 -8.87 1.42
C GLN A 254 -17.88 -8.21 1.40
N ILE A 255 -18.59 -8.25 2.53
CA ILE A 255 -19.94 -7.66 2.66
C ILE A 255 -19.89 -6.20 3.07
N TRP A 256 -20.69 -5.37 2.41
CA TRP A 256 -20.47 -3.93 2.35
C TRP A 256 -21.76 -3.10 2.36
N HIS A 257 -21.66 -1.89 2.94
CA HIS A 257 -22.68 -0.85 2.87
C HIS A 257 -21.99 0.53 2.77
N VAL A 258 -22.25 1.29 1.71
CA VAL A 258 -21.54 2.56 1.44
C VAL A 258 -21.87 3.67 2.44
N GLY A 259 -23.07 3.65 3.01
CA GLY A 259 -23.53 4.69 3.93
C GLY A 259 -23.69 6.01 3.18
N ARG A 260 -23.10 7.09 3.69
CA ARG A 260 -23.21 8.43 3.06
C ARG A 260 -22.50 8.54 1.69
N ALA A 261 -21.66 7.57 1.32
CA ALA A 261 -20.92 7.57 0.06
C ALA A 261 -21.77 7.06 -1.12
N SER A 262 -23.04 7.45 -1.16
CA SER A 262 -23.98 7.12 -2.22
C SER A 262 -24.48 8.39 -2.89
N THR A 263 -24.60 8.36 -4.21
CA THR A 263 -25.28 9.40 -5.00
C THR A 263 -26.79 9.17 -5.07
N TYR A 264 -27.29 8.03 -4.56
CA TYR A 264 -28.72 7.71 -4.50
C TYR A 264 -29.41 8.45 -3.36
N GLY A 265 -29.50 9.76 -3.52
CA GLY A 265 -30.24 10.66 -2.66
C GLY A 265 -31.71 10.77 -3.01
N THR A 266 -32.40 9.70 -3.42
CA THR A 266 -33.87 9.61 -3.47
C THR A 266 -34.27 8.16 -3.73
N ALA A 267 -35.31 7.70 -3.03
CA ALA A 267 -36.06 6.50 -3.39
C ALA A 267 -36.35 6.45 -4.89
N THR A 268 -36.40 5.25 -5.44
CA THR A 268 -36.83 4.87 -6.81
C THR A 268 -35.81 5.01 -7.95
N SER A 269 -35.49 3.84 -8.49
CA SER A 269 -35.06 3.43 -9.83
C SER A 269 -35.44 4.28 -11.07
N GLN A 270 -35.26 5.61 -11.10
CA GLN A 270 -35.65 6.41 -12.29
C GLN A 270 -34.63 7.43 -12.81
N VAL A 271 -33.35 7.41 -12.38
CA VAL A 271 -32.36 8.40 -12.88
C VAL A 271 -31.29 7.80 -13.81
N LEU A 272 -31.26 6.49 -14.04
CA LEU A 272 -30.25 5.88 -14.92
C LEU A 272 -30.56 5.91 -16.42
N ASP A 273 -31.75 6.35 -16.85
CA ASP A 273 -32.11 6.42 -18.27
C ASP A 273 -31.70 7.73 -18.99
N ILE A 274 -31.12 8.71 -18.28
CA ILE A 274 -30.88 10.06 -18.87
C ILE A 274 -29.39 10.41 -19.07
N TYR A 275 -28.45 9.62 -18.55
CA TYR A 275 -27.02 9.88 -18.79
C TYR A 275 -26.28 8.63 -19.26
N GLY A 276 -26.56 8.25 -20.52
CA GLY A 276 -25.51 7.69 -21.36
C GLY A 276 -24.36 8.70 -21.48
N ASP A 277 -23.13 8.19 -21.47
CA ASP A 277 -21.88 8.88 -21.83
C ASP A 277 -21.06 9.64 -20.78
N LEU A 278 -21.30 9.50 -19.47
CA LEU A 278 -20.34 10.00 -18.47
C LEU A 278 -19.53 8.88 -17.81
N ILE A 279 -18.31 8.71 -18.31
CA ILE A 279 -17.22 7.94 -17.69
C ILE A 279 -16.90 8.60 -16.34
N ILE A 280 -17.48 8.07 -15.25
CA ILE A 280 -17.17 8.52 -13.89
C ILE A 280 -15.85 7.86 -13.46
N ASN A 281 -14.75 8.59 -13.65
CA ASN A 281 -13.43 8.22 -13.14
C ASN A 281 -13.34 8.62 -11.65
N PRO A 282 -13.24 7.68 -10.69
CA PRO A 282 -13.26 7.99 -9.26
C PRO A 282 -12.03 8.74 -8.73
N MET A 283 -11.10 9.11 -9.61
CA MET A 283 -9.75 9.57 -9.25
C MET A 283 -9.49 11.06 -9.51
N ASP A 284 -10.44 11.81 -10.07
CA ASP A 284 -10.25 13.26 -10.22
C ASP A 284 -10.48 13.98 -8.89
N LYS A 285 -9.37 14.25 -8.19
CA LYS A 285 -9.26 14.89 -6.87
C LYS A 285 -9.86 16.31 -6.79
N HIS A 286 -10.52 16.80 -7.84
CA HIS A 286 -11.08 18.14 -7.92
C HIS A 286 -12.56 18.25 -8.31
N GLN A 287 -13.30 17.14 -8.50
CA GLN A 287 -14.75 17.23 -8.81
C GLN A 287 -15.70 16.70 -7.73
N PHE A 288 -15.20 16.04 -6.67
CA PHE A 288 -16.03 15.65 -5.51
C PHE A 288 -15.88 16.58 -4.30
N LEU A 289 -15.55 17.85 -4.54
CA LEU A 289 -15.68 18.89 -3.54
C LEU A 289 -17.14 19.35 -3.50
N VAL A 290 -17.96 18.77 -2.62
CA VAL A 290 -18.81 19.66 -1.82
C VAL A 290 -17.83 20.44 -0.96
N ARG A 291 -17.33 21.55 -1.52
CA ARG A 291 -16.66 22.61 -0.77
C ARG A 291 -17.61 22.95 0.38
N THR A 292 -17.29 22.50 1.60
CA THR A 292 -17.80 23.13 2.81
C THR A 292 -17.04 24.45 2.98
N SER A 293 -17.18 25.34 2.00
CA SER A 293 -16.70 26.71 2.09
C SER A 293 -17.50 27.39 3.20
N ARG A 294 -16.76 27.98 4.13
CA ARG A 294 -17.23 28.84 5.22
C ARG A 294 -18.38 29.77 4.76
N SER A 295 -19.62 29.38 5.11
CA SER A 295 -20.88 30.17 5.17
C SER A 295 -21.49 30.73 3.87
N PRO A 296 -22.80 31.07 3.80
CA PRO A 296 -23.98 30.46 4.41
C PRO A 296 -25.09 30.25 3.35
N LEU A 297 -25.09 29.12 2.64
CA LEU A 297 -26.28 28.64 1.92
C LEU A 297 -26.42 27.15 2.19
N ARG A 298 -27.16 26.85 3.27
CA ARG A 298 -27.53 25.50 3.70
C ARG A 298 -28.50 24.89 2.69
N PHE A 299 -28.01 24.26 1.63
CA PHE A 299 -28.77 23.20 0.98
C PHE A 299 -28.57 21.93 1.78
N SER A 300 -29.47 21.78 2.74
CA SER A 300 -29.40 20.82 3.82
C SER A 300 -29.88 19.44 3.37
N MET A 301 -28.97 18.49 3.24
CA MET A 301 -29.26 17.11 3.68
C MET A 301 -29.45 17.05 5.22
N MET A 302 -29.22 18.17 5.91
CA MET A 302 -29.72 18.50 7.24
C MET A 302 -31.25 18.74 7.30
N GLY A 303 -31.98 18.79 6.16
CA GLY A 303 -33.41 19.14 6.13
C GLY A 303 -34.35 17.97 6.44
N LEU A 304 -33.96 16.74 6.11
CA LEU A 304 -34.72 15.53 6.43
C LEU A 304 -34.36 14.92 7.80
N TRP A 305 -33.25 15.37 8.41
CA TRP A 305 -32.85 14.92 9.75
C TRP A 305 -33.14 15.94 10.87
N ARG A 306 -33.56 17.17 10.53
CA ARG A 306 -33.73 18.26 11.51
C ARG A 306 -35.18 18.67 11.80
N ASN A 307 -36.16 18.03 11.17
CA ASN A 307 -37.60 18.28 11.39
C ASN A 307 -38.35 17.04 11.89
N SER A 308 -37.72 16.24 12.74
CA SER A 308 -38.45 15.27 13.56
C SER A 308 -37.79 15.26 14.92
N GLN A 309 -38.45 15.84 15.92
CA GLN A 309 -38.24 15.45 17.31
C GLN A 309 -38.25 13.91 17.34
N PRO A 310 -37.14 13.23 17.69
CA PRO A 310 -37.07 11.80 17.52
C PRO A 310 -37.93 11.12 18.59
N GLN A 311 -39.06 10.55 18.17
CA GLN A 311 -39.67 9.47 18.93
C GLN A 311 -38.71 8.28 18.85
N GLY A 312 -37.95 8.04 19.92
CA GLY A 312 -36.81 7.09 20.00
C GLY A 312 -37.06 5.63 19.58
N GLY A 313 -38.28 5.27 19.18
CA GLY A 313 -38.61 3.97 18.59
C GLY A 313 -38.18 3.80 17.12
N LEU A 314 -38.19 4.87 16.31
CA LEU A 314 -37.95 4.77 14.85
C LEU A 314 -36.47 4.58 14.49
N GLU A 315 -35.55 5.17 15.26
CA GLU A 315 -34.10 4.99 15.05
C GLU A 315 -33.62 3.58 15.43
N LYS A 316 -34.16 3.01 16.53
CA LYS A 316 -33.86 1.65 16.98
C LYS A 316 -34.32 0.58 15.98
N MET A 317 -35.45 0.79 15.30
CA MET A 317 -35.93 -0.10 14.25
C MET A 317 -35.04 -0.07 12.99
N LYS A 318 -34.43 1.07 12.66
CA LYS A 318 -33.57 1.21 11.48
C LYS A 318 -32.19 0.56 11.67
N SER A 319 -31.54 0.72 12.84
CA SER A 319 -30.26 0.06 13.09
C SER A 319 -30.39 -1.47 13.14
N THR A 320 -31.47 -1.97 13.75
CA THR A 320 -31.79 -3.41 13.76
C THR A 320 -31.97 -3.97 12.34
N LYS A 321 -32.61 -3.21 11.45
CA LYS A 321 -32.76 -3.62 10.05
C LYS A 321 -31.41 -3.76 9.34
N ILE A 322 -30.53 -2.77 9.45
CA ILE A 322 -29.22 -2.82 8.77
C ILE A 322 -28.36 -3.96 9.34
N VAL A 323 -28.35 -4.15 10.66
CA VAL A 323 -27.67 -5.30 11.28
C VAL A 323 -28.21 -6.62 10.71
N ASN A 324 -29.53 -6.73 10.54
CA ASN A 324 -30.14 -7.89 9.93
C ASN A 324 -29.81 -8.05 8.44
N ASP A 325 -29.63 -6.97 7.69
CA ASP A 325 -29.17 -7.03 6.29
C ASP A 325 -27.77 -7.64 6.20
N PHE A 326 -26.83 -7.24 7.09
CA PHE A 326 -25.51 -7.88 7.18
C PHE A 326 -25.59 -9.36 7.59
N ARG A 327 -26.46 -9.70 8.55
CA ARG A 327 -26.71 -11.10 8.96
C ARG A 327 -27.19 -11.95 7.80
N LEU A 328 -28.20 -11.48 7.07
CA LEU A 328 -28.76 -12.18 5.91
C LEU A 328 -27.74 -12.27 4.76
N ALA A 329 -26.99 -11.20 4.50
CA ALA A 329 -25.91 -11.23 3.53
C ALA A 329 -24.86 -12.30 3.87
N ALA A 330 -24.48 -12.42 5.15
CA ALA A 330 -23.55 -13.47 5.59
C ALA A 330 -24.10 -14.88 5.33
N ARG A 331 -25.37 -15.15 5.68
CA ARG A 331 -26.06 -16.41 5.32
C ARG A 331 -26.01 -16.67 3.82
N ASN A 332 -26.37 -15.67 3.03
CA ASN A 332 -26.43 -15.76 1.58
C ASN A 332 -25.06 -16.01 0.94
N CYS A 333 -23.98 -15.45 1.50
CA CYS A 333 -22.61 -15.79 1.09
C CYS A 333 -22.32 -17.28 1.29
N ILE A 334 -22.68 -17.84 2.45
CA ILE A 334 -22.48 -19.28 2.71
C ILE A 334 -23.36 -20.13 1.79
N GLU A 335 -24.59 -19.70 1.49
CA GLU A 335 -25.48 -20.37 0.54
C GLU A 335 -24.94 -20.35 -0.91
N ALA A 336 -24.27 -19.26 -1.30
CA ALA A 336 -23.55 -19.16 -2.57
C ALA A 336 -22.27 -20.01 -2.61
N GLY A 337 -21.86 -20.58 -1.48
CA GLY A 337 -20.72 -21.48 -1.35
C GLY A 337 -19.44 -20.82 -0.82
N PHE A 338 -19.43 -19.52 -0.50
CA PHE A 338 -18.23 -18.89 0.04
C PHE A 338 -17.75 -19.58 1.33
N ASP A 339 -16.43 -19.59 1.54
CA ASP A 339 -15.81 -20.18 2.72
C ASP A 339 -16.07 -19.37 4.00
N GLY A 340 -16.33 -18.08 3.83
CA GLY A 340 -16.67 -17.13 4.89
C GLY A 340 -16.93 -15.72 4.36
N VAL A 341 -17.02 -14.76 5.27
CA VAL A 341 -17.26 -13.35 4.97
C VAL A 341 -16.21 -12.43 5.59
N GLU A 342 -15.86 -11.35 4.89
CA GLU A 342 -15.12 -10.22 5.44
C GLU A 342 -16.09 -9.05 5.65
N ILE A 343 -16.24 -8.57 6.88
CA ILE A 343 -17.07 -7.40 7.17
C ILE A 343 -16.27 -6.14 6.86
N HIS A 344 -16.79 -5.30 5.97
CA HIS A 344 -16.10 -4.08 5.56
C HIS A 344 -16.30 -2.92 6.55
N CYS A 345 -15.39 -2.81 7.53
CA CYS A 345 -15.35 -1.74 8.54
C CYS A 345 -14.26 -0.69 8.25
N ALA A 346 -14.09 -0.33 6.97
CA ALA A 346 -12.94 0.44 6.49
C ALA A 346 -13.35 1.41 5.36
N PHE A 347 -12.41 2.27 4.96
CA PHE A 347 -12.50 3.24 3.87
C PHE A 347 -13.73 4.15 3.89
N GLY A 348 -14.09 4.66 5.06
CA GLY A 348 -15.11 5.68 5.24
C GLY A 348 -16.52 5.26 4.86
N TYR A 349 -16.79 3.95 4.77
CA TYR A 349 -18.12 3.40 4.50
C TYR A 349 -18.95 3.25 5.77
N LEU A 350 -20.19 2.74 5.69
CA LEU A 350 -21.19 2.87 6.74
C LEU A 350 -20.68 2.52 8.14
N ILE A 351 -20.07 1.35 8.31
CA ILE A 351 -19.62 0.91 9.64
C ILE A 351 -18.52 1.83 10.18
N GLU A 352 -17.54 2.22 9.34
CA GLU A 352 -16.50 3.16 9.77
C GLU A 352 -17.03 4.58 9.99
N GLN A 353 -18.11 4.97 9.29
CA GLN A 353 -18.82 6.23 9.57
C GLN A 353 -19.43 6.24 10.98
N PHE A 354 -19.86 5.09 11.52
CA PHE A 354 -20.26 5.03 12.94
C PHE A 354 -19.04 5.09 13.87
N MET A 355 -17.93 4.48 13.50
CA MET A 355 -16.76 4.41 14.39
C MET A 355 -16.02 5.75 14.57
N LYS A 356 -15.99 6.59 13.53
CA LYS A 356 -15.11 7.78 13.48
C LYS A 356 -15.79 9.09 13.89
N ASP A 357 -15.14 9.89 14.76
CA ASP A 357 -15.72 11.13 15.34
C ASP A 357 -15.85 12.26 14.33
N SER A 358 -15.08 12.28 13.25
CA SER A 358 -15.19 13.36 12.28
C SER A 358 -16.53 13.35 11.53
N VAL A 359 -17.28 12.25 11.61
CA VAL A 359 -18.54 12.07 10.89
C VAL A 359 -19.69 11.61 11.79
N ASN A 360 -19.42 10.96 12.92
CA ASN A 360 -20.44 10.54 13.88
C ASN A 360 -20.64 11.59 14.97
N ASP A 361 -21.65 12.45 14.78
CA ASP A 361 -22.10 13.46 15.74
C ASP A 361 -23.34 13.00 16.55
N ARG A 362 -23.64 11.70 16.54
CA ARG A 362 -24.80 11.14 17.26
C ARG A 362 -24.64 11.30 18.77
N THR A 363 -25.77 11.46 19.45
CA THR A 363 -25.88 11.57 20.92
C THR A 363 -26.63 10.41 21.56
N ASP A 364 -27.02 9.41 20.75
CA ASP A 364 -27.67 8.18 21.21
C ASP A 364 -26.63 7.10 21.55
N LYS A 365 -27.09 5.85 21.75
CA LYS A 365 -26.21 4.71 22.07
C LYS A 365 -25.17 4.37 20.99
N TYR A 366 -25.24 5.01 19.82
CA TYR A 366 -24.33 4.78 18.70
C TYR A 366 -23.34 5.92 18.47
N GLY A 367 -23.28 6.94 19.35
CA GLY A 367 -22.33 8.06 19.23
C GLY A 367 -21.82 8.62 20.56
N GLY A 368 -20.91 9.59 20.47
CA GLY A 368 -20.21 10.16 21.62
C GLY A 368 -18.99 9.33 22.03
N SER A 369 -19.14 8.45 23.03
CA SER A 369 -18.01 7.67 23.56
C SER A 369 -17.44 6.66 22.56
N MET A 370 -16.20 6.22 22.76
CA MET A 370 -15.57 5.15 21.95
C MET A 370 -16.44 3.88 21.91
N GLU A 371 -16.97 3.47 23.06
CA GLU A 371 -17.85 2.30 23.20
C GLU A 371 -19.12 2.44 22.35
N ASN A 372 -19.78 3.61 22.42
CA ASN A 372 -21.00 3.87 21.66
C ASN A 372 -20.73 3.92 20.15
N ARG A 373 -19.68 4.63 19.71
CA ARG A 373 -19.31 4.71 18.28
C ARG A 373 -19.00 3.33 17.68
N CYS A 374 -18.39 2.46 18.46
CA CYS A 374 -18.08 1.09 18.04
C CYS A 374 -19.26 0.11 18.20
N CYS A 375 -20.33 0.49 18.91
CA CYS A 375 -21.45 -0.39 19.22
C CYS A 375 -22.10 -0.98 17.95
N PHE A 376 -22.36 -0.16 16.93
CA PHE A 376 -22.96 -0.62 15.68
C PHE A 376 -22.06 -1.64 14.96
N ALA A 377 -20.75 -1.40 14.89
CA ALA A 377 -19.80 -2.32 14.28
C ALA A 377 -19.82 -3.69 14.99
N LEU A 378 -19.83 -3.68 16.33
CA LEU A 378 -19.85 -4.91 17.13
C LEU A 378 -21.19 -5.64 17.03
N GLU A 379 -22.33 -4.94 16.92
CA GLU A 379 -23.64 -5.55 16.66
C GLU A 379 -23.65 -6.27 15.30
N VAL A 380 -23.07 -5.66 14.25
CA VAL A 380 -22.92 -6.29 12.91
C VAL A 380 -22.01 -7.52 12.96
N ILE A 381 -20.85 -7.41 13.61
CA ILE A 381 -19.89 -8.52 13.73
C ILE A 381 -20.51 -9.69 14.49
N GLN A 382 -21.15 -9.42 15.64
CA GLN A 382 -21.84 -10.44 16.42
C GLN A 382 -22.95 -11.12 15.60
N ALA A 383 -23.77 -10.34 14.91
CA ALA A 383 -24.87 -10.91 14.11
C ALA A 383 -24.37 -11.82 12.98
N ALA A 384 -23.26 -11.47 12.32
CA ALA A 384 -22.64 -12.36 11.34
C ALA A 384 -22.07 -13.62 11.99
N ILE A 385 -21.39 -13.49 13.13
CA ILE A 385 -20.84 -14.63 13.89
C ILE A 385 -21.94 -15.59 14.34
N ASP A 386 -23.04 -15.08 14.88
CA ASP A 386 -24.18 -15.89 15.32
C ASP A 386 -24.82 -16.66 14.16
N GLU A 387 -24.75 -16.11 12.95
CA GLU A 387 -25.35 -16.70 11.76
C GLU A 387 -24.46 -17.76 11.10
N VAL A 388 -23.16 -17.50 10.93
CA VAL A 388 -22.27 -18.34 10.11
C VAL A 388 -21.09 -18.96 10.86
N GLY A 389 -20.92 -18.62 12.14
CA GLY A 389 -19.82 -19.06 12.99
C GLY A 389 -18.60 -18.14 12.93
N ALA A 390 -17.93 -17.95 14.07
CA ALA A 390 -16.77 -17.08 14.19
C ALA A 390 -15.57 -17.55 13.33
N ASP A 391 -15.46 -18.86 13.08
CA ASP A 391 -14.45 -19.47 12.22
C ASP A 391 -14.63 -19.16 10.72
N ARG A 392 -15.64 -18.35 10.37
CA ARG A 392 -15.92 -17.88 9.00
C ARG A 392 -16.02 -16.36 8.88
N VAL A 393 -15.73 -15.61 9.94
CA VAL A 393 -15.88 -14.14 9.94
C VAL A 393 -14.52 -13.46 10.07
N GLY A 394 -14.13 -12.73 9.04
CA GLY A 394 -13.04 -11.75 9.07
C GLY A 394 -13.57 -10.32 9.13
N VAL A 395 -12.72 -9.38 9.54
CA VAL A 395 -13.06 -7.95 9.62
C VAL A 395 -11.96 -7.10 9.02
N ARG A 396 -12.32 -6.15 8.16
CA ARG A 396 -11.39 -5.18 7.59
C ARG A 396 -11.46 -3.82 8.29
N LEU A 397 -10.33 -3.29 8.72
CA LEU A 397 -10.21 -1.99 9.38
C LEU A 397 -9.21 -1.07 8.66
N SER A 398 -9.43 0.25 8.75
CA SER A 398 -8.50 1.26 8.23
C SER A 398 -8.36 2.47 9.15
N PRO A 399 -7.83 2.29 10.38
CA PRO A 399 -7.87 3.33 11.42
C PRO A 399 -7.33 4.68 10.92
N TYR A 400 -6.21 4.65 10.20
CA TYR A 400 -5.53 5.85 9.69
C TYR A 400 -6.04 6.39 8.35
N SER A 401 -7.00 5.72 7.69
CA SER A 401 -7.51 6.22 6.41
C SER A 401 -8.42 7.43 6.65
N ASN A 402 -8.22 8.48 5.87
CA ASN A 402 -9.12 9.65 5.85
C ASN A 402 -9.99 9.67 4.58
N TYR A 403 -10.09 8.53 3.89
CA TYR A 403 -10.87 8.42 2.65
C TYR A 403 -12.34 8.81 2.91
N LEU A 404 -12.96 9.47 1.93
CA LEU A 404 -14.33 10.01 2.02
C LEU A 404 -14.57 10.96 3.20
N ASP A 405 -13.55 11.76 3.55
CA ASP A 405 -13.58 12.72 4.67
C ASP A 405 -14.04 12.08 5.99
N CYS A 406 -13.59 10.84 6.22
CA CYS A 406 -13.91 10.05 7.41
C CYS A 406 -12.61 9.72 8.17
N TRP A 407 -12.28 10.56 9.16
CA TRP A 407 -11.07 10.47 9.97
C TRP A 407 -11.43 10.37 11.46
N ASP A 408 -10.51 9.86 12.28
CA ASP A 408 -10.70 9.80 13.74
C ASP A 408 -9.65 10.65 14.45
N SER A 409 -10.04 11.29 15.56
CA SER A 409 -9.10 12.07 16.37
C SER A 409 -8.04 11.22 17.07
N ASP A 410 -8.32 9.94 17.35
CA ASP A 410 -7.39 8.98 17.94
C ASP A 410 -7.50 7.60 17.27
N PRO A 411 -6.89 7.42 16.07
CA PRO A 411 -6.98 6.19 15.30
C PRO A 411 -6.31 4.99 16.00
N ASP A 412 -5.31 5.24 16.85
CA ASP A 412 -4.64 4.18 17.63
C ASP A 412 -5.59 3.62 18.70
N ALA A 413 -6.24 4.49 19.47
CA ALA A 413 -7.22 4.08 20.47
C ALA A 413 -8.43 3.38 19.84
N LEU A 414 -8.95 3.91 18.72
CA LEU A 414 -10.06 3.29 17.99
C LEU A 414 -9.71 1.88 17.50
N GLY A 415 -8.55 1.73 16.86
CA GLY A 415 -8.09 0.44 16.35
C GLY A 415 -7.88 -0.59 17.47
N LEU A 416 -7.25 -0.19 18.58
CA LEU A 416 -7.02 -1.08 19.73
C LEU A 416 -8.33 -1.48 20.41
N TYR A 417 -9.27 -0.55 20.57
CA TYR A 417 -10.59 -0.86 21.12
C TYR A 417 -11.29 -1.95 20.28
N MET A 418 -11.33 -1.78 18.96
CA MET A 418 -11.94 -2.76 18.07
C MET A 418 -11.22 -4.11 18.11
N ILE A 419 -9.88 -4.14 18.13
CA ILE A 419 -9.12 -5.39 18.25
C ILE A 419 -9.45 -6.16 19.53
N HIS A 420 -9.47 -5.47 20.67
CA HIS A 420 -9.79 -6.11 21.94
C HIS A 420 -11.23 -6.63 21.98
N ALA A 421 -12.17 -5.90 21.39
CA ALA A 421 -13.54 -6.36 21.24
C ALA A 421 -13.63 -7.59 20.31
N MET A 422 -12.99 -7.55 19.14
CA MET A 422 -12.97 -8.67 18.18
C MET A 422 -12.31 -9.94 18.74
N ASN A 423 -11.27 -9.82 19.57
CA ASN A 423 -10.67 -10.96 20.27
C ASN A 423 -11.69 -11.68 21.16
N LYS A 424 -12.56 -10.93 21.86
CA LYS A 424 -13.61 -11.52 22.72
C LYS A 424 -14.67 -12.26 21.90
N LEU A 425 -14.89 -11.84 20.66
CA LEU A 425 -15.84 -12.44 19.73
C LEU A 425 -15.26 -13.64 18.95
N GLY A 426 -13.94 -13.85 19.02
CA GLY A 426 -13.28 -14.95 18.30
C GLY A 426 -13.21 -14.75 16.79
N VAL A 427 -13.18 -13.50 16.31
CA VAL A 427 -13.03 -13.16 14.88
C VAL A 427 -11.82 -13.88 14.27
N LEU A 428 -12.02 -14.57 13.15
CA LEU A 428 -11.01 -15.42 12.50
C LEU A 428 -9.76 -14.65 12.09
N TYR A 429 -9.96 -13.52 11.40
CA TYR A 429 -8.87 -12.67 10.95
C TYR A 429 -9.24 -11.18 10.97
N CYS A 430 -8.22 -10.35 11.14
CA CYS A 430 -8.31 -8.91 10.96
C CYS A 430 -7.42 -8.47 9.79
N SER A 431 -8.03 -7.81 8.81
CA SER A 431 -7.35 -7.23 7.65
C SER A 431 -7.20 -5.73 7.85
N MET A 432 -5.98 -5.23 7.89
CA MET A 432 -5.68 -3.81 8.09
C MET A 432 -4.87 -3.23 6.94
N VAL A 433 -5.10 -1.96 6.66
CA VAL A 433 -4.40 -1.24 5.59
C VAL A 433 -3.46 -0.22 6.22
N GLU A 434 -2.21 -0.23 5.76
CA GLU A 434 -1.22 0.75 6.17
C GLU A 434 -1.69 2.18 5.84
N PRO A 435 -1.34 3.18 6.66
CA PRO A 435 -1.47 4.57 6.24
C PRO A 435 -0.73 4.80 4.92
N GLU A 436 -1.15 5.80 4.14
CA GLU A 436 -0.66 6.01 2.77
C GLU A 436 0.87 5.83 2.68
N ALA A 437 1.28 4.85 1.89
CA ALA A 437 2.69 4.54 1.71
C ALA A 437 3.39 5.72 1.03
N VAL A 438 4.37 6.29 1.72
CA VAL A 438 5.05 7.50 1.29
C VAL A 438 6.01 7.15 0.15
N LYS A 439 6.02 7.96 -0.91
CA LYS A 439 7.10 7.90 -1.90
C LYS A 439 8.29 8.69 -1.38
N VAL A 440 9.34 7.98 -0.98
CA VAL A 440 10.64 8.57 -0.64
C VAL A 440 11.62 8.14 -1.73
N ASP A 441 12.25 9.09 -2.41
CA ASP A 441 13.20 8.86 -3.52
C ASP A 441 12.65 7.95 -4.64
N GLY A 442 11.35 8.11 -4.96
CA GLY A 442 10.67 7.32 -6.00
C GLY A 442 10.30 5.89 -5.57
N LYS A 443 10.68 5.46 -4.36
CA LYS A 443 10.32 4.15 -3.79
C LYS A 443 9.15 4.29 -2.82
N VAL A 444 8.23 3.35 -2.89
CA VAL A 444 7.14 3.24 -1.92
C VAL A 444 7.72 2.69 -0.62
N GLN A 445 7.63 3.44 0.47
CA GLN A 445 8.02 3.00 1.81
C GLN A 445 6.78 2.65 2.62
N ILE A 446 6.78 1.46 3.21
CA ILE A 446 5.75 1.01 4.13
C ILE A 446 6.01 1.66 5.50
N PRO A 447 5.02 2.30 6.13
CA PRO A 447 5.23 3.03 7.39
C PRO A 447 5.27 2.13 8.64
N TYR A 448 4.87 0.87 8.52
CA TYR A 448 4.87 -0.15 9.59
C TYR A 448 4.13 0.29 10.87
N LYS A 449 2.98 0.97 10.71
CA LYS A 449 2.24 1.54 11.86
C LYS A 449 1.35 0.54 12.58
N LEU A 450 1.07 -0.61 11.97
CA LEU A 450 0.11 -1.60 12.45
C LEU A 450 0.72 -2.63 13.42
N LEU A 451 2.01 -2.56 13.78
CA LEU A 451 2.66 -3.58 14.62
C LEU A 451 1.97 -3.77 15.98
N HIS A 452 1.55 -2.67 16.61
CA HIS A 452 0.90 -2.73 17.92
C HIS A 452 -0.49 -3.37 17.84
N PHE A 453 -1.23 -3.16 16.74
CA PHE A 453 -2.46 -3.87 16.42
C PHE A 453 -2.21 -5.37 16.22
N ARG A 454 -1.18 -5.74 15.42
CA ARG A 454 -0.78 -7.14 15.24
C ARG A 454 -0.51 -7.81 16.59
N LYS A 455 0.24 -7.16 17.47
CA LYS A 455 0.59 -7.69 18.80
C LYS A 455 -0.62 -7.87 19.71
N ALA A 456 -1.66 -7.04 19.55
CA ALA A 456 -2.87 -7.10 20.36
C ALA A 456 -3.91 -8.11 19.82
N PHE A 457 -3.95 -8.36 18.51
CA PHE A 457 -4.91 -9.30 17.91
C PHE A 457 -4.44 -10.75 18.01
N SER A 458 -5.34 -11.64 18.46
CA SER A 458 -5.03 -13.04 18.73
C SER A 458 -5.28 -13.96 17.53
N GLY A 459 -6.11 -13.53 16.57
CA GLY A 459 -6.39 -14.27 15.33
C GLY A 459 -5.34 -14.03 14.24
N THR A 460 -5.69 -14.40 13.02
CA THR A 460 -4.82 -14.16 11.85
C THR A 460 -4.82 -12.68 11.48
N PHE A 461 -3.65 -12.08 11.33
CA PHE A 461 -3.52 -10.69 10.92
C PHE A 461 -3.07 -10.58 9.47
N ILE A 462 -3.81 -9.79 8.68
CA ILE A 462 -3.55 -9.55 7.27
C ILE A 462 -3.24 -8.06 7.10
N VAL A 463 -2.13 -7.74 6.45
CA VAL A 463 -1.78 -6.35 6.12
C VAL A 463 -1.86 -6.09 4.63
N GLY A 464 -2.25 -4.88 4.25
CA GLY A 464 -2.23 -4.41 2.87
C GLY A 464 -1.74 -2.97 2.76
N GLY A 465 -1.51 -2.53 1.52
CA GLY A 465 -1.09 -1.17 1.21
C GLY A 465 0.38 -1.07 0.82
N GLY A 466 0.66 -0.89 -0.47
CA GLY A 466 2.01 -0.58 -0.97
C GLY A 466 2.99 -1.75 -1.11
N TYR A 467 2.71 -2.92 -0.52
CA TYR A 467 3.63 -4.07 -0.50
C TYR A 467 4.03 -4.55 -1.91
N ASN A 468 5.31 -4.91 -2.03
CA ASN A 468 5.87 -5.72 -3.10
C ASN A 468 6.30 -7.09 -2.53
N ARG A 469 7.07 -7.87 -3.30
CA ARG A 469 7.58 -9.17 -2.88
C ARG A 469 8.54 -9.05 -1.69
N GLU A 470 9.52 -8.15 -1.76
CA GLU A 470 10.58 -8.00 -0.77
C GLU A 470 10.01 -7.51 0.57
N GLU A 471 9.17 -6.47 0.53
CA GLU A 471 8.53 -5.91 1.73
C GLU A 471 7.54 -6.90 2.35
N GLY A 472 6.82 -7.68 1.54
CA GLY A 472 5.94 -8.73 2.04
C GLY A 472 6.71 -9.87 2.71
N ASN A 473 7.83 -10.31 2.10
CA ASN A 473 8.71 -11.30 2.72
C ASN A 473 9.26 -10.80 4.05
N ARG A 474 9.67 -9.53 4.11
CA ARG A 474 10.17 -8.89 5.33
C ARG A 474 9.10 -8.86 6.42
N ALA A 475 7.90 -8.37 6.10
CA ALA A 475 6.79 -8.28 7.05
C ALA A 475 6.40 -9.64 7.65
N VAL A 476 6.36 -10.70 6.83
CA VAL A 476 6.10 -12.06 7.34
C VAL A 476 7.26 -12.55 8.21
N SER A 477 8.51 -12.39 7.75
CA SER A 477 9.69 -12.91 8.47
C SER A 477 9.94 -12.23 9.82
N GLU A 478 9.55 -10.96 9.96
CA GLU A 478 9.70 -10.18 11.18
C GLU A 478 8.49 -10.34 12.14
N GLY A 479 7.50 -11.16 11.78
CA GLY A 479 6.28 -11.36 12.57
C GLY A 479 5.37 -10.13 12.62
N TYR A 480 5.53 -9.20 11.66
CA TYR A 480 4.67 -8.01 11.55
C TYR A 480 3.26 -8.36 11.08
N THR A 481 3.12 -9.45 10.33
CA THR A 481 1.85 -9.95 9.81
C THR A 481 1.92 -11.45 9.58
N ASP A 482 0.76 -12.11 9.54
CA ASP A 482 0.68 -13.52 9.15
C ASP A 482 0.51 -13.67 7.64
N LEU A 483 -0.28 -12.77 7.04
CA LEU A 483 -0.61 -12.75 5.60
C LEU A 483 -0.45 -11.33 5.01
N VAL A 484 -0.23 -11.23 3.69
CA VAL A 484 -0.11 -9.94 2.99
C VAL A 484 -1.10 -9.88 1.82
N ALA A 485 -1.96 -8.86 1.83
CA ALA A 485 -2.96 -8.60 0.82
C ALA A 485 -2.44 -7.70 -0.30
N TYR A 486 -2.58 -8.16 -1.55
CA TYR A 486 -2.13 -7.48 -2.74
C TYR A 486 -3.33 -7.03 -3.59
N GLY A 487 -3.43 -5.71 -3.81
CA GLY A 487 -4.46 -5.11 -4.65
C GLY A 487 -4.03 -4.97 -6.11
N LYS A 488 -3.52 -3.78 -6.45
CA LYS A 488 -3.10 -3.39 -7.82
C LYS A 488 -2.21 -4.41 -8.55
N TRP A 489 -1.35 -5.13 -7.83
CA TRP A 489 -0.47 -6.12 -8.43
C TRP A 489 -1.24 -7.38 -8.86
N PHE A 490 -2.20 -7.82 -8.06
CA PHE A 490 -3.06 -8.96 -8.39
C PHE A 490 -4.09 -8.61 -9.48
N LEU A 491 -4.44 -7.33 -9.65
CA LEU A 491 -5.24 -6.90 -10.80
C LEU A 491 -4.58 -7.25 -12.12
N ALA A 492 -3.27 -7.00 -12.25
CA ALA A 492 -2.54 -7.20 -13.50
C ALA A 492 -1.81 -8.55 -13.60
N ASN A 493 -1.68 -9.30 -12.51
CA ASN A 493 -0.91 -10.53 -12.45
C ASN A 493 -1.80 -11.63 -11.86
N PRO A 494 -2.51 -12.40 -12.72
CA PRO A 494 -3.39 -13.47 -12.23
C PRO A 494 -2.62 -14.56 -11.47
N ASP A 495 -1.34 -14.74 -11.81
CA ASP A 495 -0.40 -15.71 -11.27
C ASP A 495 0.63 -15.08 -10.31
N LEU A 496 0.25 -14.02 -9.58
CA LEU A 496 1.17 -13.26 -8.72
C LEU A 496 2.01 -14.12 -7.77
N PRO A 497 1.46 -15.15 -7.06
CA PRO A 497 2.28 -16.02 -6.22
C PRO A 497 3.39 -16.73 -7.00
N LYS A 498 3.09 -17.23 -8.21
CA LYS A 498 4.07 -17.90 -9.06
C LYS A 498 5.16 -16.95 -9.55
N ARG A 499 4.80 -15.70 -9.87
CA ARG A 499 5.78 -14.67 -10.21
C ARG A 499 6.69 -14.33 -9.03
N PHE A 500 6.17 -14.31 -7.81
CA PHE A 500 7.00 -14.13 -6.62
C PHE A 500 7.93 -15.30 -6.36
N GLU A 501 7.48 -16.54 -6.63
CA GLU A 501 8.31 -17.74 -6.52
C GLU A 501 9.51 -17.67 -7.47
N LEU A 502 9.25 -17.36 -8.72
CA LEU A 502 10.26 -17.29 -9.78
C LEU A 502 11.05 -15.99 -9.80
N ASN A 503 10.69 -15.02 -8.96
CA ASN A 503 11.17 -13.65 -9.03
C ASN A 503 11.04 -13.05 -10.45
N ALA A 504 9.92 -13.37 -11.11
CA ALA A 504 9.66 -12.99 -12.49
C ALA A 504 9.17 -11.53 -12.59
N PRO A 505 9.35 -10.86 -13.75
CA PRO A 505 8.77 -9.55 -13.99
C PRO A 505 7.25 -9.55 -13.79
N LEU A 506 6.73 -8.49 -13.18
CA LEU A 506 5.29 -8.28 -13.05
C LEU A 506 4.74 -7.55 -14.27
N ASN A 507 3.56 -7.95 -14.72
CA ASN A 507 2.76 -7.18 -15.65
C ASN A 507 2.48 -5.80 -15.05
N LYS A 508 2.56 -4.77 -15.89
CA LYS A 508 2.17 -3.41 -15.51
C LYS A 508 0.65 -3.34 -15.44
N TYR A 509 0.13 -2.80 -14.34
CA TYR A 509 -1.29 -2.49 -14.24
C TYR A 509 -1.62 -1.20 -14.99
N ASP A 510 -2.79 -1.18 -15.62
CA ASP A 510 -3.41 0.01 -16.17
C ASP A 510 -4.50 0.52 -15.22
N ARG A 511 -4.33 1.75 -14.73
CA ARG A 511 -5.29 2.36 -13.80
C ARG A 511 -6.57 2.81 -14.50
N SER A 512 -6.53 3.08 -15.80
CA SER A 512 -7.69 3.56 -16.56
C SER A 512 -8.79 2.49 -16.65
N THR A 513 -8.43 1.22 -16.50
CA THR A 513 -9.32 0.05 -16.60
C THR A 513 -9.69 -0.55 -15.24
N PHE A 514 -9.29 0.08 -14.13
CA PHE A 514 -9.65 -0.40 -12.78
C PHE A 514 -11.17 -0.43 -12.62
N TYR A 515 -11.83 0.67 -12.95
CA TYR A 515 -13.28 0.81 -12.97
C TYR A 515 -13.70 1.08 -14.41
N SER A 516 -14.16 0.03 -15.10
CA SER A 516 -14.59 0.10 -16.50
C SER A 516 -15.78 -0.85 -16.67
N PRO A 517 -16.78 -0.48 -17.49
CA PRO A 517 -17.88 -1.37 -17.82
C PRO A 517 -17.46 -2.49 -18.78
N ASP A 518 -16.26 -2.44 -19.39
CA ASP A 518 -15.80 -3.48 -20.30
C ASP A 518 -15.56 -4.81 -19.55
N PRO A 519 -16.17 -5.93 -19.97
CA PRO A 519 -16.09 -7.19 -19.24
C PRO A 519 -14.73 -7.90 -19.37
N VAL A 520 -13.83 -7.45 -20.25
CA VAL A 520 -12.57 -8.13 -20.56
C VAL A 520 -11.36 -7.23 -20.35
N VAL A 521 -11.39 -6.02 -20.92
CA VAL A 521 -10.22 -5.14 -21.01
C VAL A 521 -9.75 -4.67 -19.63
N GLY A 522 -8.48 -4.93 -19.32
CA GLY A 522 -7.88 -4.69 -18.01
C GLY A 522 -8.53 -5.49 -16.88
N TYR A 523 -9.14 -6.64 -17.19
CA TYR A 523 -9.85 -7.51 -16.25
C TYR A 523 -9.35 -8.95 -16.34
N THR A 524 -9.65 -9.62 -17.45
CA THR A 524 -9.33 -11.04 -17.70
C THR A 524 -8.28 -11.23 -18.81
N ASP A 525 -7.85 -10.15 -19.45
CA ASP A 525 -6.90 -10.10 -20.56
C ASP A 525 -5.42 -9.97 -20.13
N TYR A 526 -5.15 -9.82 -18.83
CA TYR A 526 -3.78 -9.82 -18.32
C TYR A 526 -3.13 -11.21 -18.46
N PRO A 527 -1.94 -11.31 -19.10
CA PRO A 527 -1.34 -12.59 -19.42
C PRO A 527 -0.75 -13.27 -18.17
N PHE A 528 -0.84 -14.60 -18.15
CA PHE A 528 -0.04 -15.44 -17.25
C PHE A 528 1.43 -15.40 -17.64
N ILE A 529 2.33 -15.82 -16.76
CA ILE A 529 3.73 -16.07 -17.12
C ILE A 529 3.76 -17.16 -18.20
N SER A 530 4.42 -16.89 -19.32
CA SER A 530 4.63 -17.93 -20.34
C SER A 530 5.41 -19.09 -19.71
N PRO A 531 5.02 -20.35 -19.93
CA PRO A 531 5.89 -21.47 -19.63
C PRO A 531 7.19 -21.22 -20.39
N SER A 532 8.31 -21.11 -19.67
CA SER A 532 9.63 -21.09 -20.29
C SER A 532 9.75 -22.36 -21.14
N VAL A 533 9.82 -22.19 -22.45
CA VAL A 533 10.11 -23.25 -23.43
C VAL A 533 11.48 -23.84 -23.18
#